data_AF-A0A8B6CGW7-F1
#
_entry.id   AF-A0A8B6CGW7-F1
#
_cell.length_a   1.000
_cell.length_b   1.000
_cell.length_c   1.000
_cell.angle_alpha   90.00
_cell.angle_beta   90.00
_cell.angle_gamma   90.00
#
_symmetry.space_group_name_H-M   'P 1'
#
loop_
_entity.id
_entity.type
_entity.pdbx_description
1 polymer ?
#
loop_
_entity_poly.entity_id
_entity_poly.type
_entity_poly.pdbx_seq_one_letter_code
_entity_poly.pdbx_strand_id
1 'polypeptide(L)'
;MPVSKAVYSTSAKLNNQLNKAHPNLFLIIQKLRNTQAATEIRLIQYDAGGKRKTRKLKYRNIDNRLTQLKERLQKGQINVNHYTDAVSHLLKLG
;
A
#
# COMPACT_ATOMS: atom_id res chain seq x y z
N MET A 1 31.57 -15.29 -6.84
CA MET A 1 31.01 -14.06 -6.25
C MET A 1 29.58 -13.89 -6.78
N PRO A 2 28.53 -14.24 -6.01
CA PRO A 2 27.18 -14.37 -6.56
C PRO A 2 26.38 -13.09 -6.37
N VAL A 3 26.06 -12.38 -7.46
CA VAL A 3 24.93 -11.43 -7.45
C VAL A 3 23.76 -12.15 -8.10
N SER A 4 22.72 -12.32 -7.29
CA SER A 4 21.69 -13.36 -7.39
C SER A 4 20.86 -13.36 -8.69
N LYS A 5 20.55 -14.56 -9.18
CA LYS A 5 19.58 -14.88 -10.26
C LYS A 5 18.16 -14.28 -10.05
N ALA A 6 17.86 -13.72 -8.88
CA ALA A 6 16.56 -13.17 -8.54
C ALA A 6 16.30 -11.78 -9.17
N VAL A 7 17.34 -10.95 -9.33
CA VAL A 7 17.21 -9.53 -9.73
C VAL A 7 16.90 -9.36 -11.22
N TYR A 8 17.45 -10.20 -12.08
CA TYR A 8 17.15 -10.16 -13.52
C TYR A 8 15.75 -10.70 -13.85
N SER A 9 15.19 -11.56 -13.00
CA SER A 9 13.89 -12.22 -13.25
C SER A 9 12.70 -11.26 -13.08
N THR A 10 12.80 -10.26 -12.21
CA THR A 10 11.74 -9.29 -11.95
C THR A 10 11.65 -8.24 -13.05
N SER A 11 12.78 -7.79 -13.57
CA SER A 11 12.85 -6.77 -14.63
C SER A 11 12.36 -7.32 -15.98
N ALA A 12 12.70 -8.57 -16.31
CA ALA A 12 12.22 -9.23 -17.52
C ALA A 12 10.69 -9.49 -17.50
N LYS A 13 10.12 -9.81 -16.33
CA LYS A 13 8.67 -10.03 -16.18
C LYS A 13 7.85 -8.76 -16.37
N LEU A 14 8.34 -7.61 -15.87
CA LEU A 14 7.71 -6.31 -16.06
C LEU A 14 7.76 -5.88 -17.54
N ASN A 15 8.90 -6.06 -18.20
CA ASN A 15 9.05 -5.70 -19.62
C ASN A 15 8.12 -6.55 -20.52
N ASN A 16 7.93 -7.82 -20.17
CA ASN A 16 7.02 -8.73 -20.88
C ASN A 16 5.52 -8.43 -20.60
N GLN A 17 5.20 -7.67 -19.54
CA GLN A 17 3.85 -7.16 -19.28
C GLN A 17 3.57 -5.85 -19.98
N LEU A 18 4.59 -5.00 -20.17
CA LEU A 18 4.49 -3.73 -20.90
C LEU A 18 4.33 -3.93 -22.41
N ASN A 19 4.88 -5.02 -22.98
CA ASN A 19 4.67 -5.41 -24.38
C ASN A 19 3.39 -6.22 -24.64
N LYS A 20 2.53 -6.41 -23.62
CA LYS A 20 1.23 -7.10 -23.77
C LYS A 20 0.11 -6.06 -23.77
N ALA A 21 -0.89 -6.32 -24.61
CA ALA A 21 -2.06 -5.47 -24.87
C ALA A 21 -2.56 -4.76 -23.59
N HIS A 22 -2.83 -3.47 -23.75
CA HIS A 22 -3.28 -2.51 -22.73
C HIS A 22 -4.15 -3.17 -21.64
N PRO A 23 -3.94 -2.85 -20.35
CA PRO A 23 -4.71 -3.47 -19.28
C PRO A 23 -6.20 -3.35 -19.58
N ASN A 24 -6.87 -4.50 -19.71
CA ASN A 24 -8.29 -4.56 -20.02
C ASN A 24 -9.04 -3.89 -18.85
N LEU A 25 -9.60 -2.70 -19.11
CA LEU A 25 -10.32 -1.90 -18.12
C LEU A 25 -11.40 -2.71 -17.41
N PHE A 26 -12.03 -3.65 -18.11
CA PHE A 26 -12.99 -4.57 -17.52
C PHE A 26 -12.40 -5.42 -16.39
N LEU A 27 -11.20 -5.99 -16.58
CA LEU A 27 -10.54 -6.78 -15.55
C LEU A 27 -10.12 -5.94 -14.35
N ILE A 28 -9.74 -4.67 -14.57
CA ILE A 28 -9.47 -3.73 -13.48
C ILE A 28 -10.75 -3.46 -12.69
N ILE A 29 -11.83 -3.10 -13.36
CA ILE A 29 -13.13 -2.82 -12.74
C ILE A 29 -13.64 -4.04 -11.97
N GLN A 30 -13.53 -5.23 -12.56
CA GLN A 30 -13.94 -6.48 -11.91
C GLN A 30 -13.13 -6.76 -10.65
N LYS A 31 -11.81 -6.57 -10.69
CA LYS A 31 -10.96 -6.71 -9.50
C LYS A 31 -11.35 -5.71 -8.41
N LEU A 32 -11.59 -4.45 -8.78
CA LEU A 32 -12.01 -3.42 -7.82
C LEU A 32 -13.33 -3.78 -7.14
N ARG A 33 -14.35 -4.19 -7.92
CA ARG A 33 -15.64 -4.65 -7.37
C ARG A 33 -15.47 -5.82 -6.40
N ASN A 34 -14.67 -6.82 -6.77
CA ASN A 34 -14.39 -7.96 -5.91
C ASN A 34 -13.69 -7.54 -4.60
N THR A 35 -12.75 -6.59 -4.67
CA THR A 35 -12.10 -6.05 -3.47
C THR A 35 -13.04 -5.25 -2.57
N GLN A 36 -13.99 -4.50 -3.15
CA GLN A 36 -15.02 -3.76 -2.40
C GLN A 36 -15.94 -4.73 -1.65
N ALA A 37 -16.54 -5.69 -2.35
CA ALA A 37 -17.42 -6.70 -1.73
C ALA A 37 -16.72 -7.49 -0.61
N ALA A 38 -15.45 -7.89 -0.83
CA ALA A 38 -14.67 -8.57 0.20
C ALA A 38 -14.33 -7.67 1.40
N THR A 39 -14.30 -6.35 1.22
CA THR A 39 -14.06 -5.39 2.30
C THR A 39 -15.34 -5.17 3.10
N GLU A 40 -16.49 -5.04 2.45
CA GLU A 40 -17.81 -4.93 3.10
C GLU A 40 -18.12 -6.14 3.98
N ILE A 41 -17.93 -7.35 3.46
CA ILE A 41 -18.12 -8.58 4.23
C ILE A 41 -17.22 -8.61 5.47
N ARG A 42 -15.97 -8.14 5.35
CA ARG A 42 -15.06 -8.06 6.51
C ARG A 42 -15.51 -7.05 7.54
N LEU A 43 -16.07 -5.91 7.12
CA LEU A 43 -16.61 -4.91 8.04
C LEU A 43 -17.76 -5.51 8.85
N ILE A 44 -18.71 -6.16 8.19
CA ILE A 44 -19.83 -6.86 8.85
C ILE A 44 -19.32 -7.93 9.83
N GLN A 45 -18.31 -8.71 9.43
CA GLN A 45 -17.70 -9.70 10.32
C GLN A 45 -17.03 -9.06 11.55
N TYR A 46 -16.41 -7.89 11.41
CA TYR A 46 -15.83 -7.17 12.54
C TYR A 46 -16.88 -6.60 13.48
N ASP A 47 -17.97 -6.06 12.93
CA ASP A 47 -19.10 -5.56 13.71
C ASP A 47 -19.77 -6.70 14.50
N ALA A 48 -19.81 -7.90 13.94
CA ALA A 48 -20.26 -9.13 14.60
C ALA A 48 -19.26 -9.70 15.63
N GLY A 49 -18.16 -9.01 15.94
CA GLY A 49 -17.14 -9.44 16.91
C GLY A 49 -16.06 -10.38 16.35
N GLY A 50 -15.98 -10.54 15.03
CA GLY A 50 -14.96 -11.33 14.36
C GLY A 50 -13.54 -10.79 14.58
N LYS A 51 -12.55 -11.70 14.66
CA LYS A 51 -11.16 -11.33 14.88
C LYS A 51 -10.56 -10.64 13.65
N ARG A 52 -10.03 -9.43 13.85
CA ARG A 52 -9.31 -8.69 12.80
C ARG A 52 -7.96 -9.33 12.52
N LYS A 53 -7.71 -9.67 11.25
CA LYS A 53 -6.38 -10.10 10.82
C LYS A 53 -5.38 -8.97 11.08
N THR A 54 -4.39 -9.23 11.92
CA THR A 54 -3.33 -8.27 12.20
C THR A 54 -2.54 -8.00 10.92
N ARG A 55 -2.35 -6.71 10.60
CA ARG A 55 -1.51 -6.31 9.48
C ARG A 55 -0.09 -6.82 9.74
N LYS A 56 0.66 -7.12 8.67
CA LYS A 56 2.09 -7.44 8.82
C LYS A 56 2.79 -6.29 9.55
N LEU A 57 3.72 -6.63 10.43
CA LEU A 57 4.42 -5.67 11.31
C LEU A 57 4.97 -4.46 10.55
N LYS A 58 5.56 -4.69 9.36
CA LYS A 58 6.05 -3.63 8.47
C LYS A 58 5.00 -2.55 8.18
N TYR A 59 3.79 -2.95 7.78
CA TYR A 59 2.74 -2.00 7.42
C TYR A 59 2.17 -1.30 8.66
N ARG A 60 2.05 -2.01 9.78
CA ARG A 60 1.66 -1.42 11.06
C ARG A 60 2.64 -0.33 11.52
N ASN A 61 3.94 -0.55 11.35
CA ASN A 61 4.97 0.43 11.72
C ASN A 61 4.90 1.67 10.82
N ILE A 62 4.63 1.51 9.52
CA ILE A 62 4.40 2.62 8.59
C ILE A 62 3.17 3.42 9.04
N ASP A 63 2.04 2.75 9.29
CA ASP A 63 0.81 3.40 9.75
C ASP A 63 1.04 4.20 11.04
N ASN A 64 1.69 3.61 12.03
CA ASN A 64 2.00 4.26 13.30
C ASN A 64 2.85 5.53 13.13
N ARG A 65 3.82 5.51 12.21
CA ARG A 65 4.66 6.67 11.94
C ARG A 65 3.89 7.76 11.19
N LEU A 66 2.98 7.38 10.29
CA LEU A 66 2.09 8.32 9.61
C LEU A 66 1.13 8.98 10.60
N THR A 67 0.55 8.23 11.54
CA THR A 67 -0.33 8.81 12.57
C THR A 67 0.44 9.78 13.46
N GLN A 68 1.67 9.43 13.87
CA GLN A 68 2.53 10.36 14.62
C GLN A 68 2.83 11.65 13.85
N LEU A 69 3.17 11.56 12.55
CA LEU A 69 3.39 12.73 11.71
C LEU A 69 2.14 13.61 11.61
N LYS A 70 0.97 12.99 11.45
CA LYS A 70 -0.32 13.70 11.42
C LYS A 70 -0.61 14.42 12.74
N GLU A 71 -0.39 13.76 13.87
CA GLU A 71 -0.57 14.38 15.19
C GLU A 71 0.36 15.58 15.40
N ARG A 72 1.62 15.46 14.98
CA ARG A 72 2.59 16.56 15.06
C ARG A 72 2.16 17.76 14.21
N LEU A 73 1.61 17.52 13.03
CA LEU A 73 1.06 18.57 12.17
C LEU A 73 -0.14 19.25 12.84
N GLN A 74 -1.08 18.46 13.39
CA GLN A 74 -2.26 18.98 14.08
C GLN A 74 -1.90 19.81 15.33
N LYS A 75 -0.83 19.43 16.03
CA LYS A 75 -0.29 20.18 17.18
C LYS A 75 0.55 21.40 16.78
N GLY A 76 0.73 21.68 15.48
CA GLY A 76 1.56 22.78 14.99
C GLY A 76 3.06 22.58 15.21
N GLN A 77 3.51 21.37 15.53
CA GLN A 77 4.93 21.06 15.80
C GLN A 77 5.77 20.94 14.53
N ILE A 78 5.11 20.71 13.38
CA ILE A 78 5.73 20.65 12.06
C ILE A 78 4.85 21.39 11.06
N ASN A 79 5.48 22.02 10.06
CA ASN A 79 4.78 22.66 8.96
C ASN A 79 4.34 21.62 7.91
N VAL A 80 3.40 22.00 7.05
CA VAL A 80 2.85 21.17 5.96
C VAL A 80 3.97 20.65 5.05
N ASN A 81 4.95 21.47 4.68
CA ASN A 81 6.07 21.06 3.83
C ASN A 81 6.92 19.95 4.47
N HIS A 82 7.22 20.08 5.77
CA HIS A 82 7.94 19.05 6.51
C HIS A 82 7.14 17.75 6.63
N TYR A 83 5.81 17.86 6.78
CA TYR A 83 4.93 16.71 6.78
C TYR A 83 4.94 16.00 5.42
N THR A 84 4.82 16.73 4.31
CA THR A 84 4.80 16.15 2.97
C THR A 84 6.12 15.45 2.63
N ASP A 85 7.26 16.06 2.98
CA ASP A 85 8.57 15.47 2.75
C ASP A 85 8.77 14.19 3.57
N ALA A 86 8.41 14.23 4.86
CA ALA A 86 8.52 13.07 5.73
C ALA A 86 7.62 11.92 5.28
N VAL A 87 6.41 12.21 4.83
CA VAL A 87 5.47 11.21 4.28
C VAL A 87 6.00 10.63 2.97
N SER A 88 6.50 11.47 2.07
CA SER A 88 7.06 11.03 0.78
C SER A 88 8.23 10.06 0.99
N HIS A 89 9.18 10.41 1.86
CA HIS A 89 10.30 9.55 2.20
C HIS A 89 9.85 8.23 2.85
N LEU A 90 8.83 8.28 3.71
CA LEU A 90 8.31 7.11 4.41
C LEU A 90 7.60 6.12 3.47
N LEU A 91 6.88 6.64 2.48
CA LEU A 91 6.15 5.87 1.47
C LEU A 91 7.01 5.52 0.25
N LYS A 92 8.24 6.04 0.16
CA LYS A 92 9.13 5.91 -1.00
C LYS A 92 8.46 6.40 -2.29
N LEU A 93 7.85 7.57 -2.22
CA LEU A 93 7.17 8.22 -3.36
C LEU A 93 8.09 9.17 -4.15
N GLY A 94 9.37 9.26 -3.75
CA GLY A 94 10.44 9.98 -4.45
C GLY A 94 11.49 9.05 -5.02
#